data_AF-A0A920QN23-F1
#
_entry.id   AF-A0A920QN23-F1
#
_cell.length_a   1.000
_cell.length_b   1.000
_cell.length_c   1.000
_cell.angle_alpha   90.00
_cell.angle_beta   90.00
_cell.angle_gamma   90.00
#
_symmetry.space_group_name_H-M   'P 1'
#
loop_
_entity.id
_entity.type
_entity.pdbx_description
1 polymer ?
#
loop_
_entity_poly.entity_id
_entity_poly.type
_entity_poly.pdbx_seq_one_letter_code
_entity_poly.pdbx_strand_id
1 'polypeptide(L)'
;MENWEKLRSFSKKFRHTHGSLDILVNNAATNPYYGPVIDAEEKSWDKTLSVNLKGPFFMSQHAARLMRENGGGAIVNVSSINGKIPMPYQSIYSITKAGLISMTQSFPKRNWVQITFE
;
A
#
# COMPACT_ATOMS: atom_id res chain seq x y z
N MET A 1 -6.77 -7.85 -14.08
CA MET A 1 -6.11 -6.68 -14.74
C MET A 1 -7.01 -5.44 -14.77
N GLU A 2 -8.33 -5.60 -14.78
CA GLU A 2 -9.35 -4.55 -14.95
C GLU A 2 -9.32 -3.38 -13.94
N ASN A 3 -8.88 -3.59 -12.68
CA ASN A 3 -8.84 -2.50 -11.69
C ASN A 3 -7.65 -1.54 -11.83
N TRP A 4 -6.56 -1.93 -12.49
CA TRP A 4 -5.35 -1.10 -12.57
C TRP A 4 -5.43 -0.03 -13.67
N GLU A 5 -6.27 -0.24 -14.68
CA GLU A 5 -6.53 0.78 -15.71
C GLU A 5 -7.32 1.96 -15.16
N LYS A 6 -8.26 1.70 -14.23
CA LYS A 6 -8.98 2.75 -13.48
C LYS A 6 -8.03 3.62 -12.66
N LEU A 7 -6.92 3.05 -12.17
CA LEU A 7 -5.89 3.82 -11.46
C LEU A 7 -5.08 4.73 -12.39
N ARG A 8 -4.88 4.35 -13.65
CA ARG A 8 -4.22 5.22 -14.62
C ARG A 8 -5.04 6.47 -14.92
N SER A 9 -6.37 6.36 -14.98
CA SER A 9 -7.26 7.50 -15.20
C SER A 9 -7.58 8.28 -13.91
N PHE A 10 -7.39 7.68 -12.74
CA PHE A 10 -7.63 8.31 -11.44
C PHE A 10 -6.90 9.64 -11.29
N SER A 11 -5.59 9.69 -11.54
CA SER A 11 -4.82 10.93 -11.35
C SER A 11 -5.35 12.09 -12.20
N LYS A 12 -5.71 11.81 -13.46
CA LYS A 12 -6.27 12.82 -14.37
C LYS A 12 -7.64 13.31 -13.89
N LYS A 13 -8.51 12.38 -13.48
CA LYS A 13 -9.85 12.72 -12.96
C LYS A 13 -9.76 13.49 -11.65
N PHE A 14 -8.92 13.03 -10.72
CA PHE A 14 -8.70 13.67 -9.43
C PHE A 14 -8.21 15.12 -9.62
N ARG A 15 -7.21 15.34 -10.47
CA ARG A 15 -6.71 16.68 -10.77
C ARG A 15 -7.79 17.59 -11.36
N HIS A 16 -8.62 17.06 -12.25
CA HIS A 16 -9.73 17.83 -12.84
C HIS A 16 -10.78 18.25 -11.81
N THR A 17 -11.10 17.37 -10.85
CA THR A 17 -12.15 17.63 -9.85
C THR A 17 -11.65 18.37 -8.61
N HIS A 18 -10.41 18.12 -8.17
CA HIS A 18 -9.88 18.55 -6.87
C HIS A 18 -8.60 19.40 -6.94
N GLY A 19 -7.93 19.48 -8.09
CA GLY A 19 -6.70 20.28 -8.25
C GLY A 19 -5.45 19.58 -7.72
N SER A 20 -5.22 19.61 -6.40
CA SER A 20 -4.01 19.10 -5.74
C SER A 20 -4.30 17.96 -4.76
N LEU A 21 -3.29 17.12 -4.53
CA LEU A 21 -3.34 16.04 -3.54
C LEU A 21 -2.27 16.31 -2.48
N ASP A 22 -2.69 16.64 -1.26
CA ASP A 22 -1.77 16.93 -0.17
C ASP A 22 -1.40 15.68 0.63
N ILE A 23 -2.37 14.79 0.88
CA ILE A 23 -2.19 13.60 1.73
C ILE A 23 -2.84 12.37 1.09
N LEU A 24 -2.11 11.26 1.04
CA LEU A 24 -2.63 9.92 0.77
C LEU A 24 -2.50 9.06 2.03
N VAL A 25 -3.56 8.34 2.39
CA VAL A 25 -3.52 7.33 3.46
C VAL A 25 -3.86 5.96 2.87
N ASN A 26 -2.89 5.06 2.83
CA ASN A 26 -3.08 3.65 2.46
C ASN A 26 -3.37 2.83 3.73
N ASN A 27 -4.65 2.63 4.03
CA ASN A 27 -5.10 1.86 5.20
C ASN A 27 -5.72 0.48 4.86
N ALA A 28 -6.10 0.25 3.61
CA ALA A 28 -6.79 -0.98 3.24
C ALA A 28 -5.89 -2.22 3.47
N ALA A 29 -6.43 -3.23 4.16
CA ALA A 29 -5.76 -4.50 4.40
C ALA A 29 -6.77 -5.65 4.41
N THR A 30 -6.31 -6.87 4.09
CA THR A 30 -7.08 -8.11 4.19
C THR A 30 -6.19 -9.24 4.70
N ASN A 31 -6.81 -10.23 5.34
CA ASN A 31 -6.18 -11.48 5.74
C ASN A 31 -7.18 -12.64 5.63
N PRO A 32 -7.43 -13.16 4.42
CA PRO A 32 -8.43 -14.20 4.19
C PRO A 32 -8.02 -15.59 4.70
N TYR A 33 -6.77 -15.77 5.13
CA TYR A 33 -6.25 -17.06 5.55
C TYR A 33 -5.58 -16.99 6.92
N TYR A 34 -6.06 -17.80 7.86
CA TYR A 34 -5.47 -18.01 9.17
C TYR A 34 -5.31 -19.52 9.38
N GLY A 35 -4.08 -20.02 9.30
CA GLY A 35 -3.81 -21.45 9.41
C GLY A 35 -2.35 -21.86 9.15
N PRO A 36 -2.05 -23.16 9.19
CA PRO A 36 -0.72 -23.69 8.90
C PRO A 36 -0.26 -23.28 7.49
N VAL A 37 1.00 -22.84 7.34
CA VAL A 37 1.50 -22.34 6.04
C VAL A 37 1.37 -23.36 4.90
N ILE A 38 1.39 -24.65 5.23
CA ILE A 38 1.27 -25.75 4.27
C ILE A 38 -0.12 -25.87 3.64
N ASP A 39 -1.17 -25.35 4.28
CA ASP A 39 -2.55 -25.39 3.77
C ASP A 39 -2.96 -24.07 3.11
N ALA A 40 -2.01 -23.13 2.95
CA ALA A 40 -2.30 -21.82 2.40
C ALA A 40 -2.46 -21.88 0.87
N GLU A 41 -3.65 -21.55 0.38
CA GLU A 41 -3.94 -21.54 -1.05
C GLU A 41 -3.37 -20.29 -1.77
N GLU A 42 -2.96 -20.46 -3.03
CA GLU A 42 -2.48 -19.38 -3.91
C GLU A 42 -3.48 -18.22 -4.02
N LYS A 43 -4.79 -18.52 -4.01
CA LYS A 43 -5.83 -17.50 -4.04
C LYS A 43 -5.76 -16.54 -2.85
N SER A 44 -5.47 -17.06 -1.66
CA SER A 44 -5.32 -16.26 -0.44
C SER A 44 -4.04 -15.43 -0.49
N TRP A 45 -2.96 -16.00 -1.03
CA TRP A 45 -1.72 -15.29 -1.31
C TRP A 45 -1.94 -14.09 -2.23
N ASP A 46 -2.48 -14.34 -3.42
CA ASP A 46 -2.70 -13.31 -4.44
C ASP A 46 -3.60 -12.19 -3.96
N LYS A 47 -4.70 -12.55 -3.26
CA LYS A 47 -5.62 -11.56 -2.73
C LYS A 47 -4.94 -10.66 -1.69
N THR A 48 -4.18 -11.26 -0.77
CA THR A 48 -3.49 -10.54 0.30
C THR A 48 -2.41 -9.63 -0.26
N LEU A 49 -1.56 -10.12 -1.17
CA LEU A 49 -0.53 -9.30 -1.84
C LEU A 49 -1.16 -8.20 -2.69
N SER A 50 -2.23 -8.49 -3.42
CA SER A 50 -2.90 -7.50 -4.27
C SER A 50 -3.44 -6.33 -3.45
N VAL A 51 -4.02 -6.58 -2.28
CA VAL A 51 -4.63 -5.52 -1.44
C VAL A 51 -3.57 -4.85 -0.57
N ASN A 52 -2.72 -5.61 0.12
CA ASN A 52 -1.86 -5.09 1.18
C ASN A 52 -0.53 -4.52 0.66
N LEU A 53 -0.09 -4.91 -0.54
CA LEU A 53 1.18 -4.46 -1.13
C LEU A 53 0.98 -3.75 -2.46
N LYS A 54 0.40 -4.44 -3.45
CA LYS A 54 0.28 -3.92 -4.81
C LYS A 54 -0.56 -2.63 -4.85
N GLY A 55 -1.68 -2.61 -4.11
CA GLY A 55 -2.54 -1.43 -3.96
C GLY A 55 -1.77 -0.21 -3.45
N PRO A 56 -1.24 -0.24 -2.22
CA PRO A 56 -0.46 0.84 -1.65
C PRO A 56 0.72 1.28 -2.53
N PHE A 57 1.44 0.35 -3.16
CA PHE A 57 2.56 0.69 -4.04
C PHE A 57 2.14 1.58 -5.21
N PHE A 58 1.17 1.14 -6.01
CA PHE A 58 0.75 1.90 -7.19
C PHE A 58 0.00 3.18 -6.80
N MET A 59 -0.83 3.15 -5.76
CA MET A 59 -1.46 4.37 -5.24
C MET A 59 -0.44 5.41 -4.81
N SER A 60 0.60 4.98 -4.07
CA SER A 60 1.69 5.86 -3.65
C SER A 60 2.46 6.42 -4.85
N GLN A 61 2.71 5.61 -5.88
CA GLN A 61 3.34 6.07 -7.12
C GLN A 61 2.50 7.16 -7.81
N HIS A 62 1.19 6.95 -7.92
CA HIS A 62 0.29 7.94 -8.53
C HIS A 62 0.18 9.22 -7.71
N ALA A 63 0.06 9.11 -6.39
CA ALA A 63 0.00 10.24 -5.48
C ALA A 63 1.29 11.06 -5.51
N ALA A 64 2.46 10.41 -5.47
CA ALA A 64 3.74 11.10 -5.53
C ALA A 64 3.91 11.91 -6.82
N ARG A 65 3.38 11.45 -7.96
CA ARG A 65 3.39 12.21 -9.22
C ARG A 65 2.55 13.49 -9.11
N LEU A 66 1.36 13.42 -8.51
CA LEU A 66 0.48 14.57 -8.28
C LEU A 66 1.07 15.56 -7.26
N MET A 67 1.62 15.04 -6.17
CA MET A 67 2.26 15.83 -5.10
C MET A 67 3.48 16.60 -5.63
N ARG A 68 4.30 15.96 -6.47
CA ARG A 68 5.49 16.59 -7.07
C ARG A 68 5.15 17.84 -7.89
N GLU A 69 4.00 17.86 -8.56
CA GLU A 69 3.56 19.02 -9.36
C GLU A 69 3.14 20.21 -8.48
N ASN A 70 2.80 19.97 -7.20
CA ASN A 70 2.25 20.96 -6.27
C ASN A 70 3.20 21.27 -5.09
N GLY A 71 4.49 20.97 -5.22
CA GLY A 71 5.51 21.30 -4.21
C GLY A 71 5.69 20.27 -3.09
N GLY A 72 4.91 19.19 -3.05
CA GLY A 72 5.05 18.10 -2.07
C GLY A 72 3.72 17.53 -1.60
N GLY A 73 3.78 16.69 -0.56
CA GLY A 73 2.61 16.09 0.10
C GLY A 73 3.02 15.13 1.22
N ALA A 74 2.16 14.18 1.60
CA ALA A 74 2.49 13.11 2.53
C ALA A 74 1.79 11.80 2.16
N ILE A 75 2.47 10.67 2.31
CA ILE A 75 1.91 9.34 2.05
C ILE A 75 2.04 8.50 3.31
N VAL A 76 0.93 8.21 3.96
CA VAL A 76 0.86 7.38 5.18
C VAL A 76 0.51 5.95 4.78
N ASN A 77 1.34 4.98 5.17
CA ASN A 77 1.08 3.55 4.95
C ASN A 77 0.78 2.88 6.29
N VAL A 78 -0.42 2.37 6.48
CA VAL A 78 -0.78 1.69 7.74
C VAL A 78 -0.34 0.22 7.66
N SER A 79 0.69 -0.14 8.41
CA SER A 79 1.20 -1.51 8.47
C SER A 79 0.58 -2.26 9.64
N SER A 80 1.40 -2.99 10.41
CA SER A 80 1.04 -3.77 11.59
C SER A 80 2.32 -4.23 12.27
N ILE A 81 2.27 -4.44 13.59
CA ILE A 81 3.30 -5.13 14.37
C ILE A 81 3.69 -6.47 13.76
N ASN A 82 2.75 -7.13 13.07
CA ASN A 82 2.98 -8.38 12.32
C ASN A 82 4.04 -8.26 11.21
N GLY A 83 4.33 -7.04 10.75
CA GLY A 83 5.40 -6.76 9.80
C GLY A 83 6.80 -6.69 10.42
N LYS A 84 6.89 -6.54 11.74
CA LYS A 84 8.14 -6.66 12.51
C LYS A 84 8.28 -8.01 13.19
N ILE A 85 7.22 -8.46 13.84
CA ILE A 85 7.14 -9.70 14.59
C ILE A 85 6.06 -10.55 13.94
N PRO A 86 6.41 -11.53 13.09
CA PRO A 86 5.41 -12.34 12.41
C PRO A 86 4.59 -13.16 13.40
N MET A 87 3.28 -13.23 13.18
CA MET A 87 2.38 -13.99 14.05
C MET A 87 2.15 -15.40 13.50
N PRO A 88 2.11 -16.43 14.37
CA PRO A 88 1.69 -17.77 13.97
C PRO A 88 0.37 -17.75 13.20
N TYR A 89 0.28 -18.63 12.20
CA TYR A 89 -0.88 -18.81 11.34
C TYR A 89 -1.26 -17.64 10.42
N GLN A 90 -0.51 -16.54 10.43
CA GLN A 90 -0.77 -15.33 9.62
C GLN A 90 0.41 -15.01 8.69
N SER A 91 1.07 -16.05 8.17
CA SER A 91 2.32 -15.92 7.41
C SER A 91 2.21 -14.93 6.24
N ILE A 92 1.19 -15.08 5.39
CA ILE A 92 0.97 -14.24 4.21
C ILE A 92 0.75 -12.78 4.64
N TYR A 93 -0.10 -12.54 5.64
CA TYR A 93 -0.37 -11.19 6.14
C TYR A 93 0.90 -10.54 6.70
N SER A 94 1.64 -11.25 7.56
CA SER A 94 2.94 -10.79 8.09
C SER A 94 3.94 -10.45 6.99
N ILE A 95 4.07 -11.30 5.97
CA ILE A 95 4.89 -11.02 4.78
C ILE A 95 4.48 -9.70 4.12
N THR A 96 3.17 -9.50 3.89
CA THR A 96 2.71 -8.26 3.24
C THR A 96 2.97 -7.01 4.08
N LYS A 97 2.85 -7.09 5.41
CA LYS A 97 3.08 -5.97 6.32
C LYS A 97 4.58 -5.66 6.48
N ALA A 98 5.43 -6.67 6.47
CA ALA A 98 6.89 -6.50 6.40
C ALA A 98 7.30 -5.84 5.06
N GLY A 99 6.72 -6.31 3.95
CA GLY A 99 6.93 -5.71 2.64
C GLY A 99 6.47 -4.25 2.57
N LEU A 100 5.35 -3.90 3.22
CA LEU A 100 4.84 -2.53 3.27
C LEU A 100 5.77 -1.60 4.07
N ILE A 101 6.35 -2.09 5.18
CA ILE A 101 7.38 -1.37 5.94
C ILE A 101 8.62 -1.13 5.07
N SER A 102 9.12 -2.18 4.42
CA SER A 102 10.30 -2.09 3.53
C SER A 102 10.06 -1.12 2.36
N MET A 103 8.89 -1.23 1.71
CA MET A 103 8.46 -0.31 0.66
C MET A 103 8.50 1.13 1.16
N THR A 104 7.96 1.39 2.34
CA THR A 104 7.91 2.72 2.94
C THR A 104 9.31 3.28 3.22
N GLN A 105 10.23 2.44 3.72
CA GLN A 105 11.61 2.86 3.95
C GLN A 105 12.38 3.14 2.66
N SER A 106 12.06 2.42 1.58
CA SER A 106 12.71 2.56 0.28
C SER A 106 12.28 3.81 -0.50
N PHE A 107 11.14 4.41 -0.16
CA PHE A 107 10.63 5.55 -0.92
C PHE A 107 11.43 6.82 -0.58
N PRO A 108 11.79 7.65 -1.58
CA PRO A 108 12.56 8.87 -1.33
C PRO A 108 11.79 9.80 -0.40
N LYS A 109 12.42 10.27 0.68
CA LYS A 109 11.81 11.20 1.65
C LYS A 109 11.82 12.68 1.19
N ARG A 110 12.12 12.95 -0.08
CA ARG A 110 12.14 14.32 -0.60
C ARG A 110 10.72 14.75 -0.95
N ASN A 111 10.21 15.72 -0.19
CA ASN A 111 8.91 16.39 -0.35
C ASN A 111 7.67 15.57 0.07
N TRP A 112 7.86 14.44 0.77
CA TRP A 112 6.76 13.76 1.47
C TRP A 112 7.19 12.96 2.70
N VAL A 113 6.34 13.03 3.74
CA VAL A 113 6.50 12.25 4.97
C VAL A 113 5.84 10.90 4.76
N GLN A 114 6.57 9.84 5.13
CA GLN A 114 5.99 8.51 5.24
C GLN A 114 6.00 8.05 6.69
N ILE A 115 4.82 7.65 7.15
CA ILE A 115 4.58 7.17 8.51
C ILE A 115 4.02 5.77 8.37
N THR A 116 4.66 4.83 9.07
CA THR A 116 4.14 3.48 9.27
C THR A 116 3.57 3.40 10.68
N PHE A 117 2.29 3.12 10.79
CA PHE A 117 1.69 2.68 12.05
C PHE A 117 1.78 1.17 12.16
N GLU A 118 2.14 0.69 13.34
CA GLU A 118 2.33 -0.73 13.69
C GLU A 118 1.29 -1.18 14.71
#